data_AF-A0A2M8L982-F1
#
_entry.id   AF-A0A2M8L982-F1
#
_cell.length_a   1.000
_cell.length_b   1.000
_cell.length_c   1.000
_cell.angle_alpha   90.00
_cell.angle_beta   90.00
_cell.angle_gamma   90.00
#
_symmetry.space_group_name_H-M   'P 1'
#
loop_
_entity.id
_entity.type
_entity.pdbx_description
1 polymer ?
#
loop_
_entity_poly.entity_id
_entity_poly.type
_entity_poly.pdbx_seq_one_letter_code
_entity_poly.pdbx_strand_id
1 'polypeptide(L)'
;MNIFIKIETWGKYSKYLFGGLLLSAFILGFLYIYFMNLAVLKTAERNDNLRALTEIKREFQKVEADYITKLNRIDISYARNLGFVEAGPDGYISVSGIAAMGNNYGQELR
;
A
#
# COMPACT_ATOMS: atom_id res chain seq x y z
N MET A 1 -21.73 67.37 -32.26
CA MET A 1 -20.72 67.09 -31.20
C MET A 1 -20.89 65.70 -30.57
N ASN A 2 -22.10 65.32 -30.10
CA ASN A 2 -22.32 64.08 -29.34
C ASN A 2 -22.06 62.75 -30.11
N ILE A 3 -22.30 62.71 -31.42
CA ILE A 3 -22.18 61.46 -32.20
C ILE A 3 -20.71 61.08 -32.45
N PHE A 4 -19.85 62.07 -32.70
CA PHE A 4 -18.42 61.83 -32.95
C PHE A 4 -17.68 61.29 -31.72
N ILE A 5 -17.98 61.84 -30.53
CA ILE A 5 -17.42 61.36 -29.26
C ILE A 5 -17.85 59.90 -29.01
N LYS A 6 -19.09 59.55 -29.38
CA LYS A 6 -19.63 58.18 -29.23
C LYS A 6 -18.94 57.18 -30.17
N ILE A 7 -18.65 57.55 -31.40
CA ILE A 7 -17.97 56.67 -32.38
C ILE A 7 -16.49 56.46 -32.00
N GLU A 8 -15.81 57.51 -31.55
CA GLU A 8 -14.39 57.43 -31.18
C GLU A 8 -14.16 56.63 -29.89
N THR A 9 -15.07 56.76 -28.91
CA THR A 9 -15.04 55.96 -27.68
C THR A 9 -15.31 54.48 -27.96
N TRP A 10 -16.29 54.15 -28.79
CA TRP A 10 -16.59 52.77 -29.19
C TRP A 10 -15.40 52.08 -29.87
N GLY A 11 -14.68 52.77 -30.76
CA GLY A 11 -13.49 52.23 -31.42
C GLY A 11 -12.27 52.03 -30.50
N LYS A 12 -12.20 52.78 -29.39
CA LYS A 12 -11.15 52.64 -28.36
C LYS A 12 -11.46 51.48 -27.42
N TYR A 13 -12.69 51.36 -26.91
CA TYR A 13 -13.07 50.26 -26.00
C TYR A 13 -13.12 48.90 -26.68
N SER A 14 -13.48 48.83 -27.96
CA SER A 14 -13.56 47.56 -28.70
C SER A 14 -12.21 46.83 -28.77
N LYS A 15 -11.10 47.55 -28.87
CA LYS A 15 -9.74 46.97 -28.91
C LYS A 15 -9.36 46.32 -27.59
N TYR A 16 -9.67 46.98 -26.46
CA TYR A 16 -9.40 46.43 -25.13
C TYR A 16 -10.32 45.25 -24.81
N LEU A 17 -11.59 45.31 -25.20
CA LEU A 17 -12.53 44.20 -25.05
C LEU A 17 -12.08 42.99 -25.86
N PHE A 18 -11.72 43.19 -27.13
CA PHE A 18 -11.23 42.11 -27.99
C PHE A 18 -9.92 41.51 -27.47
N GLY A 19 -8.96 42.35 -27.07
CA GLY A 19 -7.70 41.90 -26.48
C GLY A 19 -7.90 41.12 -25.18
N GLY A 20 -8.80 41.57 -24.30
CA GLY A 20 -9.16 40.87 -23.07
C GLY A 20 -9.82 39.52 -23.33
N LEU A 21 -10.69 39.43 -24.33
CA LEU A 21 -11.36 38.19 -24.72
C LEU A 21 -10.36 37.19 -25.30
N LEU A 22 -9.42 37.66 -26.12
CA LEU A 22 -8.33 36.85 -26.67
C LEU A 22 -7.41 36.33 -25.58
N LEU A 23 -7.01 37.18 -24.64
CA LEU A 23 -6.18 36.80 -23.50
C LEU A 23 -6.89 35.76 -22.62
N SER A 24 -8.17 35.98 -22.33
CA SER A 24 -8.99 35.03 -21.58
C SER A 24 -9.08 33.67 -22.28
N ALA A 25 -9.30 33.64 -23.59
CA ALA A 25 -9.33 32.41 -24.37
C ALA A 25 -7.99 31.68 -24.32
N PHE A 26 -6.87 32.40 -24.42
CA PHE A 26 -5.53 31.83 -24.29
C PHE A 26 -5.28 31.25 -22.89
N ILE A 27 -5.64 31.99 -21.84
CA ILE A 27 -5.50 31.53 -20.45
C ILE A 27 -6.31 30.25 -20.22
N LEU A 28 -7.56 30.21 -20.66
CA LEU A 28 -8.42 29.04 -20.55
C LEU A 28 -7.87 27.85 -21.33
N GLY A 29 -7.37 28.07 -22.54
CA GLY A 29 -6.73 27.02 -23.34
C GLY A 29 -5.49 26.44 -22.64
N PHE A 30 -4.64 27.30 -22.08
CA PHE A 30 -3.44 26.87 -21.38
C PHE A 30 -3.76 26.10 -20.09
N LEU A 31 -4.71 26.60 -19.30
CA LEU A 31 -5.22 25.92 -18.10
C LEU A 31 -5.82 24.56 -18.44
N TYR A 32 -6.58 24.45 -19.53
CA TYR A 32 -7.16 23.19 -19.97
C TYR A 32 -6.07 22.15 -20.26
N ILE A 33 -5.06 22.52 -21.06
CA ILE A 33 -3.94 21.62 -21.39
C ILE A 33 -3.17 21.23 -20.12
N TYR A 34 -2.91 22.19 -19.22
CA TYR A 34 -2.22 21.92 -17.96
C TYR A 34 -3.00 20.93 -17.08
N PHE A 35 -4.30 21.15 -16.87
CA PHE A 35 -5.12 20.26 -16.06
C PHE A 35 -5.28 18.87 -16.69
N MET A 36 -5.40 18.79 -18.02
CA MET A 36 -5.49 17.51 -18.71
C MET A 36 -4.22 16.69 -18.51
N ASN A 37 -3.04 17.31 -18.70
CA ASN A 37 -1.76 16.64 -18.44
C ASN A 37 -1.63 16.21 -16.98
N LEU A 38 -2.02 17.06 -16.03
CA LEU A 38 -1.98 16.73 -14.61
C LEU A 38 -2.89 15.53 -14.29
N ALA A 39 -4.08 15.46 -14.86
CA ALA A 39 -5.02 14.37 -14.65
C ALA A 39 -4.49 13.03 -15.22
N VAL A 40 -3.90 13.07 -16.41
CA VAL A 40 -3.28 11.90 -17.05
C VAL A 40 -2.11 11.39 -16.22
N LEU A 41 -1.18 12.27 -15.81
CA LEU A 41 -0.02 11.90 -15.00
C LEU A 41 -0.44 11.30 -13.66
N LYS A 42 -1.37 11.94 -12.94
CA LYS A 42 -1.88 11.40 -11.66
C LYS A 42 -2.54 10.04 -11.82
N THR A 43 -3.23 9.81 -12.93
CA THR A 43 -3.88 8.53 -13.21
C THR A 43 -2.84 7.45 -13.55
N ALA A 44 -1.81 7.79 -14.31
CA ALA A 44 -0.69 6.90 -14.57
C ALA A 44 0.04 6.51 -13.28
N GLU A 45 0.42 7.49 -12.46
CA GLU A 45 1.05 7.27 -11.15
C GLU A 45 0.18 6.39 -10.24
N ARG A 46 -1.13 6.64 -10.21
CA ARG A 46 -2.07 5.83 -9.43
C ARG A 46 -2.10 4.38 -9.91
N ASN A 47 -2.10 4.16 -11.22
CA ASN A 47 -2.09 2.81 -11.80
C ASN A 47 -0.79 2.07 -11.49
N ASP A 48 0.35 2.74 -11.57
CA ASP A 48 1.64 2.15 -11.24
C ASP A 48 1.73 1.80 -9.74
N ASN A 49 1.24 2.68 -8.87
CA ASN A 49 1.14 2.40 -7.44
C ASN A 49 0.21 1.21 -7.13
N LEU A 50 -0.92 1.09 -7.84
CA LEU A 50 -1.82 -0.05 -7.70
C LEU A 50 -1.19 -1.37 -8.15
N ARG A 51 -0.38 -1.33 -9.22
CA ARG A 51 0.38 -2.50 -9.68
C ARG A 51 1.41 -2.94 -8.65
N ALA A 52 2.20 -2.00 -8.12
CA ALA A 52 3.17 -2.26 -7.05
C ALA A 52 2.49 -2.84 -5.80
N LEU A 53 1.35 -2.27 -5.36
CA LEU A 53 0.57 -2.81 -4.24
C LEU A 53 0.07 -4.23 -4.51
N THR A 54 -0.33 -4.53 -5.75
CA THR A 54 -0.79 -5.87 -6.14
C THR A 54 0.36 -6.88 -6.09
N GLU A 55 1.55 -6.48 -6.51
CA GLU A 55 2.75 -7.30 -6.44
C GLU A 55 3.14 -7.59 -4.99
N ILE A 56 3.23 -6.56 -4.15
CA ILE A 56 3.51 -6.70 -2.71
C ILE A 56 2.49 -7.62 -2.03
N LYS A 57 1.20 -7.46 -2.36
CA LYS A 57 0.15 -8.32 -1.80
C LYS A 57 0.34 -9.79 -2.19
N ARG A 58 0.76 -10.07 -3.43
CA ARG A 58 1.06 -11.44 -3.88
C ARG A 58 2.27 -12.01 -3.15
N GLU A 59 3.33 -11.23 -2.97
CA GLU A 59 4.49 -11.67 -2.22
C GLU A 59 4.14 -11.95 -0.76
N PHE A 60 3.38 -11.07 -0.12
CA PHE A 60 2.89 -11.28 1.24
C PHE A 60 2.08 -12.56 1.36
N GLN A 61 1.14 -12.82 0.44
CA GLN A 61 0.36 -14.06 0.41
C GLN A 61 1.23 -15.32 0.24
N LYS A 62 2.31 -15.25 -0.55
CA LYS A 62 3.26 -16.36 -0.67
C LYS A 62 3.99 -16.62 0.65
N VAL A 63 4.47 -15.55 1.32
CA VAL A 63 5.15 -15.65 2.61
C VAL A 63 4.21 -16.19 3.68
N GLU A 64 2.96 -15.72 3.70
CA GLU A 64 1.93 -16.20 4.61
C GLU A 64 1.62 -17.68 4.37
N ALA A 65 1.50 -18.11 3.11
CA ALA A 65 1.29 -19.51 2.77
C ALA A 65 2.49 -20.39 3.16
N ASP A 66 3.73 -19.92 2.97
CA ASP A 66 4.94 -20.62 3.42
C ASP A 66 5.00 -20.72 4.95
N TYR A 67 4.64 -19.64 5.65
CA TYR A 67 4.55 -19.63 7.11
C TYR A 67 3.51 -20.64 7.61
N ILE A 68 2.29 -20.63 7.07
CA ILE A 68 1.25 -21.60 7.42
C ILE A 68 1.70 -23.03 7.10
N THR A 69 2.38 -23.24 5.97
CA THR A 69 2.91 -24.56 5.59
C THR A 69 3.96 -25.05 6.57
N LYS A 70 4.88 -24.17 6.99
CA LYS A 70 5.88 -24.49 8.02
C LYS A 70 5.22 -24.74 9.37
N LEU A 71 4.20 -23.98 9.73
CA LEU A 71 3.47 -24.16 10.98
C LEU A 71 2.70 -25.49 11.00
N ASN A 72 2.06 -25.86 9.89
CA ASN A 72 1.42 -27.18 9.73
C ASN A 72 2.42 -28.34 9.74
N ARG A 73 3.69 -28.10 9.38
CA ARG A 73 4.75 -29.11 9.57
C ARG A 73 5.16 -29.27 11.03
N ILE A 74 4.90 -28.29 11.89
CA ILE A 74 5.09 -28.39 13.34
C ILE A 74 3.84 -29.07 13.93
N ASP A 75 3.66 -30.34 13.60
CA ASP A 75 2.64 -31.20 14.19
C ASP A 75 3.28 -32.11 15.25
N ILE A 76 2.46 -32.72 16.12
CA ILE A 76 2.89 -33.71 17.13
C ILE A 76 3.74 -34.81 16.48
N SER A 77 3.40 -35.18 15.23
CA SER A 77 4.15 -36.12 14.39
C SER A 77 5.59 -35.66 14.12
N TYR A 78 5.81 -34.36 13.88
CA TYR A 78 7.13 -33.78 13.69
C TYR A 78 7.91 -33.67 15.00
N ALA A 79 7.24 -33.31 16.10
CA ALA A 79 7.86 -33.35 17.44
C ALA A 79 8.31 -34.77 17.80
N ARG A 80 7.49 -35.79 17.48
CA ARG A 80 7.82 -37.21 17.69
C ARG A 80 9.01 -37.66 16.83
N ASN A 81 9.10 -37.21 15.57
CA ASN A 81 10.25 -37.46 14.69
C ASN A 81 11.55 -36.78 15.18
N LEU A 82 11.44 -35.67 15.91
CA LEU A 82 12.56 -35.00 16.56
C LEU A 82 12.97 -35.64 17.92
N GLY A 83 12.34 -36.75 18.31
CA GLY A 83 12.68 -37.48 19.53
C GLY A 83 12.06 -36.91 20.81
N PHE A 84 11.05 -36.04 20.68
CA PHE A 84 10.23 -35.59 21.79
C PHE A 84 9.17 -36.64 22.12
N VAL A 85 8.93 -36.86 23.41
CA VAL A 85 7.98 -37.86 23.91
C VAL A 85 6.91 -37.17 24.74
N GLU A 86 5.65 -37.60 24.61
CA GLU A 86 4.51 -37.07 25.38
C GLU A 86 4.77 -37.25 26.89
N ALA A 87 4.84 -36.15 27.64
CA ALA A 87 5.03 -36.19 29.08
C ALA A 87 3.66 -36.04 29.79
N GLY A 88 2.99 -37.16 30.01
CA GLY A 88 1.86 -37.27 30.94
C GLY A 88 0.55 -36.56 30.53
N PRO A 89 -0.49 -36.67 31.38
CA PRO A 89 -1.86 -36.23 31.06
C PRO A 89 -2.02 -34.71 30.89
N ASP A 90 -1.01 -33.93 31.31
CA ASP A 90 -1.00 -32.47 31.20
C ASP A 90 -0.04 -32.02 30.07
N GLY A 91 -0.28 -32.46 28.84
CA GLY A 91 -0.02 -31.70 27.60
C GLY A 91 1.32 -30.97 27.38
N TYR A 92 2.46 -31.44 27.89
CA TYR A 92 3.78 -30.89 27.53
C TYR A 92 4.68 -31.96 26.91
N ILE A 93 5.44 -31.60 25.88
CA ILE A 93 6.38 -32.48 25.17
C ILE A 93 7.80 -32.16 25.62
N SER A 94 8.56 -33.14 26.12
CA SER A 94 9.93 -32.95 26.62
C SER A 94 10.97 -33.73 25.81
N VAL A 95 12.20 -33.21 25.74
CA VAL A 95 13.33 -33.86 25.04
C VAL A 95 13.81 -35.05 25.86
N SER A 96 13.85 -36.24 25.26
CA SER A 96 14.22 -37.52 25.90
C SER A 96 15.61 -37.56 26.54
N GLY A 97 16.49 -36.59 26.25
CA GLY A 97 17.79 -36.43 26.88
C GLY A 97 17.78 -35.77 28.28
N ILE A 98 16.69 -35.09 28.67
CA ILE A 98 16.60 -34.41 29.99
C ILE A 98 15.66 -35.16 30.93
N ALA A 99 14.64 -35.87 30.41
CA ALA A 99 13.71 -36.63 31.23
C ALA A 99 14.35 -37.82 31.98
N ALA A 100 15.48 -38.36 31.50
CA ALA A 100 16.26 -39.37 32.20
C ALA A 100 17.11 -38.83 33.37
N MET A 101 17.25 -37.50 33.48
CA MET A 101 17.96 -36.82 34.58
C MET A 101 17.03 -36.19 35.62
N GLY A 102 15.71 -36.18 35.40
CA GLY A 102 14.73 -35.53 36.28
C GLY A 102 14.33 -36.30 37.54
N ASN A 103 14.66 -37.59 37.65
CA ASN A 103 14.18 -38.45 38.75
C ASN A 103 14.90 -38.25 40.11
N ASN A 104 15.84 -37.30 40.23
CA ASN A 104 16.57 -37.05 41.48
C ASN A 104 16.39 -35.66 42.12
N TYR A 105 15.62 -34.75 41.53
CA TYR A 105 15.45 -33.40 42.11
C TYR A 105 14.36 -33.29 43.18
N GLY A 106 13.68 -34.40 43.52
CA GLY A 106 12.56 -34.42 44.47
C GLY A 106 12.82 -35.10 45.82
N GLN A 107 14.02 -35.63 46.08
CA GLN A 107 14.33 -36.33 47.34
C GLN A 107 15.19 -35.55 48.34
N GLU A 108 15.64 -34.33 48.02
CA GLU A 108 16.49 -33.53 48.93
C GLU A 108 15.72 -32.49 49.77
N LEU A 109 14.38 -32.48 49.75
CA LEU A 109 13.57 -31.54 50.55
C LEU A 109 12.59 -32.23 51.51
N ARG A 110 13.03 -33.29 52.20
CA ARG A 110 12.35 -33.81 53.39
C ARG A 110 13.24 -33.73 54.62
#